data_AF-A0A2T5GS81-F1
#
_entry.id   AF-A0A2T5GS81-F1
#
_cell.length_a   1.000
_cell.length_b   1.000
_cell.length_c   1.000
_cell.angle_alpha   90.00
_cell.angle_beta   90.00
_cell.angle_gamma   90.00
#
_symmetry.space_group_name_H-M   'P 1'
#
loop_
_entity.id
_entity.type
_entity.pdbx_description
1 polymer ?
#
loop_
_entity_poly.entity_id
_entity_poly.type
_entity_poly.pdbx_seq_one_letter_code
_entity_poly.pdbx_strand_id
1 'polypeptide(L)'
;MAGAKNHDYHILPPSVWPLVGSMSALIMAVGGIMWMHGGHIDKPNGGGWIFFIGLAGLLFTFYSWWAQVIKEAHAGDHTPVVQLHFRYGMILFIASEVMFFVGWFWAFFDFSLFPTAMTYADGSVTRAVEGGAAMIAQWPPKGLTVINPFELPLLNTLILLTSGTTVTWAHHALIHNQRGGEKTGLWGMIGVGNRDGVLKGLWLTVILGVLFSSIQAYEYVHAPFPFKGINYGAAFFMATGFHGFHVLIGTIFLIVCLVRAYRGDFTPRQHFGFEAAAWYWHFVDVVWLFLFVTVYVWGGWGAPVHGG
;
A
#
# COMPACT_ATOMS: atom_id res chain seq x y z
N MET A 1 -38.51 -6.92 0.46
CA MET A 1 -38.45 -7.02 -1.01
C MET A 1 -39.17 -5.80 -1.57
N ALA A 2 -38.50 -4.99 -2.40
CA ALA A 2 -39.18 -3.94 -3.14
C ALA A 2 -40.28 -4.57 -4.01
N GLY A 3 -41.52 -4.07 -3.93
CA GLY A 3 -42.62 -4.54 -4.77
C GLY A 3 -42.27 -4.38 -6.26
N ALA A 4 -42.68 -5.35 -7.08
CA ALA A 4 -42.51 -5.42 -8.55
C ALA A 4 -41.40 -4.50 -9.13
N LYS A 5 -40.13 -4.84 -8.85
CA LYS A 5 -38.99 -4.07 -9.34
C LYS A 5 -38.84 -4.20 -10.86
N ASN A 6 -38.57 -3.09 -11.53
CA ASN A 6 -38.28 -2.99 -12.96
C ASN A 6 -36.84 -2.50 -13.25
N HIS A 7 -35.94 -2.61 -12.26
CA HIS A 7 -34.55 -2.21 -12.37
C HIS A 7 -33.60 -3.24 -11.71
N ASP A 8 -32.36 -3.27 -12.18
CA ASP A 8 -31.32 -4.19 -11.71
C ASP A 8 -30.37 -3.57 -10.67
N TYR A 9 -30.60 -2.32 -10.26
CA TYR A 9 -29.81 -1.67 -9.21
C TYR A 9 -30.02 -2.34 -7.84
N HIS A 10 -28.94 -2.40 -7.06
CA HIS A 10 -28.95 -2.91 -5.69
C HIS A 10 -29.47 -1.84 -4.73
N ILE A 11 -30.57 -2.13 -4.05
CA ILE A 11 -31.14 -1.27 -2.99
C ILE A 11 -30.73 -1.84 -1.64
N LEU A 12 -29.86 -1.13 -0.94
CA LEU A 12 -29.31 -1.57 0.34
C LEU A 12 -30.30 -1.36 1.49
N PRO A 13 -30.39 -2.30 2.45
CA PRO A 13 -31.08 -2.06 3.71
C PRO A 13 -30.31 -1.05 4.58
N PRO A 14 -30.94 -0.46 5.60
CA PRO A 14 -30.25 0.38 6.57
C PRO A 14 -29.05 -0.35 7.21
N SER A 15 -27.92 0.35 7.33
CA SER A 15 -26.70 -0.18 7.92
C SER A 15 -26.13 0.78 8.96
N VAL A 16 -25.64 0.20 10.07
CA VAL A 16 -25.03 0.97 11.19
C VAL A 16 -23.55 1.28 10.95
N TRP A 17 -22.89 0.57 10.03
CA TRP A 17 -21.44 0.68 9.83
C TRP A 17 -20.94 2.07 9.44
N PRO A 18 -21.65 2.88 8.63
CA PRO A 18 -21.23 4.27 8.38
C PRO A 18 -21.09 5.09 9.66
N LEU A 19 -22.02 4.95 10.61
CA LEU A 19 -22.02 5.69 11.87
C LEU A 19 -20.95 5.16 12.84
N VAL A 20 -20.82 3.83 12.96
CA VAL A 20 -19.79 3.22 13.81
C VAL A 20 -18.39 3.58 13.30
N GLY A 21 -18.20 3.56 11.98
CA GLY A 21 -16.94 3.92 11.33
C GLY A 21 -16.57 5.38 11.56
N SER A 22 -17.51 6.32 11.39
CA SER A 22 -17.23 7.75 11.60
C SER A 22 -16.90 8.07 13.06
N MET A 23 -17.61 7.47 14.02
CA MET A 23 -17.31 7.62 15.45
C MET A 23 -15.95 7.00 15.82
N SER A 24 -15.63 5.83 15.26
CA SER A 24 -14.33 5.18 15.49
C SER A 24 -13.18 6.00 14.92
N ALA A 25 -13.35 6.58 13.73
CA ALA A 25 -12.37 7.48 13.11
C ALA A 25 -12.18 8.76 13.93
N LEU A 26 -13.25 9.34 14.48
CA LEU A 26 -13.17 10.49 15.37
C LEU A 26 -12.39 10.17 16.65
N ILE A 27 -12.70 9.04 17.31
CA ILE A 27 -11.99 8.59 18.50
C ILE A 27 -10.51 8.38 18.20
N MET A 28 -10.19 7.74 17.07
CA MET A 28 -8.83 7.53 16.61
C MET A 28 -8.10 8.87 16.41
N ALA A 29 -8.72 9.83 15.72
CA ALA A 29 -8.13 11.14 15.47
C ALA A 29 -7.87 11.93 16.76
N VAL A 30 -8.84 11.99 17.68
CA VAL A 30 -8.70 12.65 18.98
C VAL A 30 -7.60 12.00 19.81
N GLY A 31 -7.60 10.67 19.89
CA GLY A 31 -6.57 9.91 20.59
C GLY A 31 -5.18 10.16 20.00
N GLY A 32 -5.06 10.21 18.66
CA GLY A 32 -3.82 10.50 17.97
C GLY A 32 -3.29 11.91 18.26
N ILE A 33 -4.15 12.93 18.23
CA ILE A 33 -3.77 14.31 18.58
C ILE A 33 -3.28 14.38 20.02
N MET A 34 -4.02 13.79 20.96
CA MET A 34 -3.61 13.71 22.37
C MET A 34 -2.27 13.00 22.51
N TRP A 35 -2.09 11.87 21.83
CA TRP A 35 -0.87 11.08 21.90
C TRP A 35 0.34 11.89 21.44
N MET A 36 0.23 12.61 20.31
CA MET A 36 1.31 13.45 19.77
C MET A 36 1.61 14.71 20.61
N HIS A 37 0.69 15.19 21.45
CA HIS A 37 0.83 16.42 22.27
C HIS A 37 1.09 16.16 23.76
N GLY A 38 1.87 15.13 24.09
CA GLY A 38 2.36 14.91 25.45
C GLY A 38 2.03 13.54 26.05
N GLY A 39 1.49 12.60 25.25
CA GLY A 39 1.45 11.19 25.62
C GLY A 39 2.78 10.52 25.30
N HIS A 40 3.79 10.69 26.14
CA HIS A 40 5.02 9.90 26.02
C HIS A 40 4.96 8.70 26.96
N ILE A 41 5.79 7.67 26.71
CA ILE A 41 5.90 6.48 27.58
C ILE A 41 6.11 6.91 29.05
N ASP A 42 6.80 8.02 29.28
CA ASP A 42 7.15 8.52 30.61
C ASP A 42 6.06 9.39 31.27
N LYS A 43 5.07 9.89 30.50
CA LYS A 43 3.93 10.69 30.99
C LYS A 43 2.67 10.35 30.18
N PRO A 44 2.00 9.22 30.46
CA PRO A 44 0.84 8.81 29.70
C PRO A 44 -0.33 9.77 29.98
N ASN A 45 -0.78 10.48 28.95
CA ASN A 45 -2.01 11.29 28.98
C ASN A 45 -3.26 10.50 28.55
N GLY A 46 -3.14 9.17 28.42
CA GLY A 46 -4.19 8.28 27.94
C GLY A 46 -4.45 8.32 26.42
N GLY A 47 -3.85 9.26 25.68
CA GLY A 47 -4.10 9.47 24.24
C GLY A 47 -3.83 8.23 23.39
N GLY A 48 -2.72 7.51 23.66
CA GLY A 48 -2.40 6.27 22.96
C GLY A 48 -3.46 5.18 23.11
N TRP A 49 -4.04 5.01 24.32
CA TRP A 49 -5.14 4.05 24.53
C TRP A 49 -6.38 4.43 23.74
N ILE A 50 -6.74 5.72 23.75
CA ILE A 50 -7.88 6.24 22.98
C ILE A 50 -7.65 6.01 21.49
N PHE A 51 -6.43 6.26 20.99
CA PHE A 51 -6.05 6.01 19.60
C PHE A 51 -6.26 4.53 19.21
N PHE A 52 -5.72 3.59 19.99
CA PHE A 52 -5.81 2.16 19.68
C PHE A 52 -7.25 1.62 19.81
N ILE A 53 -8.07 2.15 20.72
CA ILE A 53 -9.50 1.83 20.79
C ILE A 53 -10.22 2.30 19.53
N GLY A 54 -9.97 3.54 19.10
CA GLY A 54 -10.54 4.07 17.85
C GLY A 54 -10.10 3.27 16.62
N LEU A 55 -8.81 2.92 16.54
CA LEU A 55 -8.26 2.08 15.47
C LEU A 55 -8.90 0.70 15.45
N ALA A 56 -9.05 0.04 16.60
CA ALA A 56 -9.70 -1.27 16.70
C ALA A 56 -11.16 -1.21 16.24
N GLY A 57 -11.91 -0.18 16.64
CA GLY A 57 -13.28 0.05 16.18
C GLY A 57 -13.37 0.28 14.66
N LEU A 58 -12.41 1.02 14.10
CA LEU A 58 -12.35 1.28 12.67
C LEU A 58 -12.03 0.01 11.87
N LEU A 59 -11.05 -0.78 12.31
CA LEU A 59 -10.71 -2.07 11.71
C LEU A 59 -11.88 -3.06 11.79
N PHE A 60 -12.59 -3.09 12.92
CA PHE A 60 -13.79 -3.92 13.07
C PHE A 60 -14.92 -3.48 12.12
N THR A 61 -15.09 -2.17 11.92
CA THR A 61 -16.05 -1.62 10.96
C THR A 61 -15.69 -2.06 9.54
N PHE A 62 -14.42 -1.92 9.12
CA PHE A 62 -13.98 -2.36 7.79
C PHE A 62 -14.20 -3.86 7.58
N TYR A 63 -13.80 -4.70 8.53
CA TYR A 63 -14.02 -6.14 8.45
C TYR A 63 -15.51 -6.47 8.30
N SER A 64 -16.36 -5.90 9.14
CA SER A 64 -17.79 -6.19 9.17
C SER A 64 -18.51 -5.71 7.91
N TRP A 65 -18.13 -4.52 7.42
CA TRP A 65 -18.69 -3.96 6.20
C TRP A 65 -18.29 -4.78 4.97
N TRP A 66 -17.01 -5.12 4.80
CA TRP A 66 -16.57 -5.95 3.68
C TRP A 66 -17.18 -7.36 3.73
N ALA A 67 -17.37 -7.93 4.93
CA ALA A 67 -18.07 -9.19 5.07
C ALA A 67 -19.54 -9.11 4.62
N GLN A 68 -20.22 -7.97 4.81
CA GLN A 68 -21.57 -7.75 4.28
C GLN A 68 -21.58 -7.67 2.75
N VAL A 69 -20.64 -6.92 2.15
CA VAL A 69 -20.51 -6.85 0.68
C VAL A 69 -20.30 -8.24 0.07
N ILE A 70 -19.54 -9.13 0.73
CA ILE A 70 -19.37 -10.52 0.27
C ILE A 70 -20.68 -11.31 0.40
N LYS A 71 -21.43 -11.13 1.50
CA LYS A 71 -22.73 -11.80 1.69
C LYS A 71 -23.75 -11.36 0.64
N GLU A 72 -23.81 -10.08 0.32
CA GLU A 72 -24.66 -9.50 -0.74
C GLU A 72 -24.28 -10.09 -2.11
N ALA A 73 -22.98 -10.26 -2.38
CA ALA A 73 -22.51 -10.93 -3.59
C ALA A 73 -23.02 -12.37 -3.69
N HIS A 74 -23.00 -13.13 -2.59
CA HIS A 74 -23.49 -14.51 -2.53
C HIS A 74 -25.02 -14.60 -2.59
N ALA A 75 -25.74 -13.58 -2.13
CA ALA A 75 -27.19 -13.47 -2.27
C ALA A 75 -27.63 -13.18 -3.71
N GLY A 76 -26.70 -12.81 -4.60
CA GLY A 76 -26.95 -12.51 -6.00
C GLY A 76 -27.30 -11.04 -6.26
N ASP A 77 -27.08 -10.14 -5.30
CA ASP A 77 -27.40 -8.72 -5.43
C ASP A 77 -26.44 -7.97 -6.38
N HIS A 78 -25.31 -8.59 -6.73
CA HIS A 78 -24.30 -8.04 -7.63
C HIS A 78 -24.65 -8.29 -9.10
N THR A 79 -25.73 -7.67 -9.58
CA THR A 79 -26.13 -7.69 -11.00
C THR A 79 -25.03 -7.10 -11.90
N PRO A 80 -25.06 -7.31 -13.23
CA PRO A 80 -24.04 -6.76 -14.14
C PRO A 80 -23.85 -5.25 -14.03
N VAL A 81 -24.93 -4.50 -13.83
CA VAL A 81 -24.88 -3.04 -13.65
C VAL A 81 -24.20 -2.66 -12.34
N VAL A 82 -24.48 -3.40 -11.26
CA VAL A 82 -23.84 -3.19 -9.95
C VAL A 82 -22.34 -3.50 -10.01
N GLN A 83 -21.95 -4.59 -10.69
CA GLN A 83 -20.54 -4.93 -10.91
C GLN A 83 -19.81 -3.87 -11.74
N LEU A 84 -20.47 -3.29 -12.74
CA LEU A 84 -19.92 -2.17 -13.51
C LEU A 84 -19.68 -0.94 -12.62
N HIS A 85 -20.62 -0.60 -11.74
CA HIS A 85 -20.45 0.52 -10.80
C HIS A 85 -19.33 0.29 -9.80
N PHE A 86 -19.15 -0.95 -9.32
CA PHE A 86 -18.00 -1.28 -8.48
C PHE A 86 -16.66 -1.03 -9.20
N ARG A 87 -16.57 -1.35 -10.49
CA ARG A 87 -15.38 -1.04 -11.31
C ARG A 87 -15.13 0.45 -11.41
N TYR A 88 -16.16 1.25 -11.68
CA TYR A 88 -16.02 2.72 -11.67
C TYR A 88 -15.56 3.24 -10.31
N GLY A 89 -16.15 2.75 -9.22
CA GLY A 89 -15.75 3.11 -7.86
C GLY A 89 -14.28 2.82 -7.59
N MET A 90 -13.79 1.64 -8.00
CA MET A 90 -12.39 1.27 -7.84
C MET A 90 -11.45 2.13 -8.69
N ILE A 91 -11.82 2.43 -9.94
CA ILE A 91 -11.03 3.30 -10.82
C ILE A 91 -10.91 4.71 -10.22
N LEU A 92 -12.01 5.28 -9.74
CA LEU A 92 -12.02 6.59 -9.10
C LEU A 92 -11.19 6.60 -7.81
N PHE A 93 -11.27 5.53 -7.02
CA PHE A 93 -10.43 5.35 -5.83
C PHE A 93 -8.94 5.34 -6.21
N ILE A 94 -8.52 4.51 -7.17
CA ILE A 94 -7.12 4.48 -7.64
C ILE A 94 -6.69 5.85 -8.19
N ALA A 95 -7.57 6.54 -8.93
CA ALA A 95 -7.27 7.88 -9.43
C ALA A 95 -7.01 8.88 -8.28
N SER A 96 -7.77 8.81 -7.17
CA SER A 96 -7.50 9.63 -5.99
C SER A 96 -6.19 9.25 -5.29
N GLU A 97 -5.84 7.97 -5.25
CA GLU A 97 -4.56 7.51 -4.68
C GLU A 97 -3.37 7.98 -5.52
N VAL A 98 -3.49 7.98 -6.86
CA VAL A 98 -2.49 8.58 -7.76
C VAL A 98 -2.29 10.06 -7.42
N MET A 99 -3.37 10.83 -7.26
CA MET A 99 -3.28 12.25 -6.90
C MET A 99 -2.69 12.48 -5.51
N PHE A 100 -2.92 11.58 -4.55
CA PHE A 100 -2.25 11.60 -3.26
C PHE A 100 -0.73 11.45 -3.42
N PHE A 101 -0.25 10.52 -4.25
CA PHE A 101 1.17 10.37 -4.53
C PHE A 101 1.77 11.54 -5.31
N VAL A 102 1.02 12.18 -6.21
CA VAL A 102 1.46 13.42 -6.88
C VAL A 102 1.89 14.48 -5.85
N GLY A 103 1.19 14.60 -4.71
CA GLY A 103 1.59 15.53 -3.64
C GLY A 103 2.99 15.23 -3.07
N TRP A 104 3.32 13.96 -2.85
CA TRP A 104 4.63 13.56 -2.35
C TRP A 104 5.74 13.70 -3.40
N PHE A 105 5.45 13.33 -4.65
CA PHE A 105 6.39 13.52 -5.75
C PHE A 105 6.66 15.00 -6.01
N TRP A 106 5.63 15.84 -5.94
CA TRP A 106 5.80 17.29 -6.04
C TRP A 106 6.75 17.78 -4.95
N ALA A 107 6.49 17.47 -3.67
CA ALA A 107 7.39 17.87 -2.59
C ALA A 107 8.85 17.40 -2.83
N PHE A 108 9.05 16.17 -3.30
CA PHE A 108 10.38 15.66 -3.64
C PHE A 108 11.03 16.43 -4.79
N PHE A 109 10.31 16.69 -5.88
CA PHE A 109 10.81 17.45 -7.03
C PHE A 109 11.13 18.90 -6.69
N ASP A 110 10.32 19.54 -5.84
CA ASP A 110 10.57 20.91 -5.37
C ASP A 110 11.89 20.98 -4.58
N PHE A 111 12.09 20.06 -3.62
CA PHE A 111 13.31 20.02 -2.82
C PHE A 111 14.58 19.68 -3.62
N SER A 112 14.44 18.89 -4.69
CA SER A 112 15.57 18.41 -5.49
C SER A 112 15.94 19.33 -6.65
N LEU A 113 14.97 19.98 -7.29
CA LEU A 113 15.20 20.93 -8.37
C LEU A 113 15.57 22.33 -7.86
N PHE A 114 15.04 22.71 -6.68
CA PHE A 114 15.30 24.01 -6.05
C PHE A 114 15.87 23.83 -4.62
N PRO A 115 17.04 23.18 -4.47
CA PRO A 115 17.57 22.85 -3.16
C PRO A 115 17.90 24.11 -2.34
N THR A 116 17.58 24.06 -1.05
CA THR A 116 18.12 25.03 -0.09
C THR A 116 19.55 24.65 0.27
N ALA A 117 20.45 25.64 0.33
CA ALA A 117 21.84 25.39 0.66
C ALA A 117 22.01 24.83 2.09
N MET A 118 22.37 23.55 2.18
CA MET A 118 22.46 22.78 3.42
C MET A 118 23.64 21.80 3.37
N THR A 119 24.31 21.63 4.50
CA THR A 119 25.34 20.61 4.71
C THR A 119 24.92 19.63 5.80
N TYR A 120 25.21 18.35 5.56
CA TYR A 120 25.04 17.26 6.51
C TYR A 120 26.41 16.74 6.92
N ALA A 121 26.74 16.83 8.20
CA ALA A 121 28.00 16.34 8.75
C ALA A 121 27.76 15.76 10.15
N ASP A 122 28.18 14.50 10.38
CA ASP A 122 28.12 13.81 11.67
C ASP A 122 26.75 13.91 12.39
N GLY A 123 25.66 13.75 11.64
CA GLY A 123 24.28 13.84 12.18
C GLY A 123 23.78 15.25 12.47
N SER A 124 24.62 16.28 12.25
CA SER A 124 24.26 17.68 12.35
C SER A 124 23.87 18.27 10.99
N VAL A 125 22.86 19.13 11.00
CA VAL A 125 22.36 19.82 9.81
C VAL A 125 22.66 21.30 9.93
N THR A 126 23.49 21.83 9.04
CA THR A 126 23.74 23.28 8.97
C THR A 126 23.03 23.84 7.75
N ARG A 127 22.14 24.82 7.97
CA ARG A 127 21.44 25.56 6.89
C ARG A 127 22.16 26.88 6.67
N ALA A 128 22.43 27.22 5.41
CA ALA A 128 22.91 28.56 5.09
C ALA A 128 21.78 29.58 5.37
N VAL A 129 22.13 30.70 6.01
CA VAL A 129 21.20 31.80 6.28
C VAL A 129 20.92 32.53 4.96
N GLU A 130 19.66 32.92 4.73
CA GLU A 130 19.29 33.84 3.64
C GLU A 130 20.20 35.07 3.65
N GLY A 131 21.00 35.26 2.60
CA GLY A 131 21.89 36.40 2.42
C GLY A 131 23.38 36.15 2.65
N GLY A 132 23.79 34.98 3.15
CA GLY A 132 25.20 34.59 3.22
C GLY A 132 25.66 33.92 1.91
N ALA A 133 26.50 34.59 1.13
CA ALA A 133 27.12 33.99 -0.06
C ALA A 133 27.93 32.74 0.30
N ALA A 134 27.89 31.73 -0.60
CA ALA A 134 28.82 30.60 -0.72
C ALA A 134 28.51 29.25 -0.02
N MET A 135 27.26 28.78 -0.07
CA MET A 135 27.02 27.32 -0.13
C MET A 135 26.36 27.01 -1.47
N ILE A 136 27.02 26.20 -2.30
CA ILE A 136 26.44 25.70 -3.55
C ILE A 136 25.26 24.82 -3.14
N ALA A 137 24.04 25.26 -3.46
CA ALA A 137 22.86 24.44 -3.31
C ALA A 137 23.01 23.22 -4.22
N GLN A 138 23.06 22.03 -3.61
CA GLN A 138 23.21 20.77 -4.33
C GLN A 138 22.24 19.74 -3.77
N TRP A 139 21.82 18.84 -4.64
CA TRP A 139 20.98 17.71 -4.30
C TRP A 139 21.67 16.40 -4.72
N PRO A 140 21.75 15.40 -3.84
CA PRO A 140 21.47 15.45 -2.40
C PRO A 140 22.34 16.47 -1.62
N PRO A 141 21.92 16.86 -0.39
CA PRO A 141 22.72 17.73 0.48
C PRO A 141 24.16 17.25 0.64
N LYS A 142 25.12 18.19 0.69
CA LYS A 142 26.55 17.85 0.78
C LYS A 142 26.87 17.06 2.04
N GLY A 143 27.59 15.95 1.89
CA GLY A 143 27.98 15.05 2.98
C GLY A 143 26.94 13.97 3.29
N LEU A 144 25.80 13.96 2.59
CA LEU A 144 24.82 12.89 2.70
C LEU A 144 25.25 11.66 1.88
N THR A 145 25.32 10.51 2.52
CA THR A 145 25.39 9.21 1.83
C THR A 145 23.98 8.73 1.55
N VAL A 146 23.69 8.28 0.33
CA VAL A 146 22.37 7.78 -0.08
C VAL A 146 22.38 6.26 -0.23
N ILE A 147 21.21 5.63 -0.28
CA ILE A 147 21.09 4.18 -0.49
C ILE A 147 21.50 3.84 -1.94
N ASN A 148 22.29 2.78 -2.14
CA ASN A 148 22.64 2.32 -3.47
C ASN A 148 21.39 1.81 -4.24
N PRO A 149 21.00 2.45 -5.36
CA PRO A 149 19.82 2.03 -6.11
C PRO A 149 19.92 0.60 -6.67
N PHE A 150 21.13 0.09 -6.93
CA PHE A 150 21.31 -1.19 -7.64
C PHE A 150 21.47 -2.41 -6.73
N GLU A 151 21.27 -2.24 -5.42
CA GLU A 151 21.29 -3.34 -4.45
C GLU A 151 19.86 -3.68 -3.97
N LEU A 152 19.50 -3.33 -2.74
CA LEU A 152 18.17 -3.62 -2.17
C LEU A 152 17.02 -3.00 -2.97
N PRO A 153 17.08 -1.75 -3.46
CA PRO A 153 15.99 -1.15 -4.22
C PRO A 153 15.75 -1.86 -5.57
N LEU A 154 16.81 -2.28 -6.25
CA LEU A 154 16.70 -3.07 -7.47
C LEU A 154 16.12 -4.46 -7.19
N LEU A 155 16.56 -5.12 -6.12
CA LEU A 155 15.99 -6.40 -5.69
C LEU A 155 14.48 -6.26 -5.41
N ASN A 156 14.07 -5.24 -4.67
CA ASN A 156 12.66 -4.94 -4.39
C ASN A 156 11.86 -4.65 -5.68
N THR A 157 12.48 -3.99 -6.66
CA THR A 157 11.88 -3.78 -7.99
C THR A 157 11.63 -5.10 -8.70
N LEU A 158 12.60 -6.01 -8.72
CA LEU A 158 12.44 -7.33 -9.32
C LEU A 158 11.38 -8.17 -8.61
N ILE A 159 11.33 -8.10 -7.27
CA ILE A 159 10.32 -8.78 -6.45
C ILE A 159 8.92 -8.30 -6.82
N LEU A 160 8.68 -6.98 -6.86
CA LEU A 160 7.36 -6.43 -7.21
C LEU A 160 6.96 -6.75 -8.64
N LEU A 161 7.85 -6.56 -9.64
CA LEU A 161 7.54 -6.92 -11.03
C LEU A 161 7.24 -8.41 -11.20
N THR A 162 7.96 -9.28 -10.49
CA THR A 162 7.69 -10.71 -10.48
C THR A 162 6.32 -10.97 -9.84
N SER A 163 5.99 -10.29 -8.74
CA SER A 163 4.70 -10.41 -8.08
C SER A 163 3.54 -9.96 -8.98
N GLY A 164 3.70 -8.85 -9.73
CA GLY A 164 2.77 -8.37 -10.75
C GLY A 164 2.51 -9.39 -11.86
N THR A 165 3.57 -10.11 -12.27
CA THR A 165 3.42 -11.21 -13.24
C THR A 165 2.64 -12.39 -12.65
N THR A 166 2.92 -12.75 -11.39
CA THR A 166 2.22 -13.87 -10.72
C THR A 166 0.73 -13.58 -10.47
N VAL A 167 0.35 -12.34 -10.14
CA VAL A 167 -1.07 -11.97 -9.96
C VAL A 167 -1.81 -11.93 -11.30
N THR A 168 -1.15 -11.44 -12.35
CA THR A 168 -1.69 -11.52 -13.72
C THR A 168 -1.93 -12.97 -14.14
N TRP A 169 -0.97 -13.86 -13.84
CA TRP A 169 -1.12 -15.29 -14.10
C TRP A 169 -2.30 -15.89 -13.32
N ALA A 170 -2.44 -15.58 -12.03
CA ALA A 170 -3.58 -16.05 -11.23
C ALA A 170 -4.92 -15.55 -11.79
N HIS A 171 -4.98 -14.30 -12.24
CA HIS A 171 -6.19 -13.72 -12.83
C HIS A 171 -6.55 -14.38 -14.16
N HIS A 172 -5.57 -14.55 -15.05
CA HIS A 172 -5.74 -15.27 -16.31
C HIS A 172 -6.19 -16.72 -16.07
N ALA A 173 -5.56 -17.43 -15.12
CA ALA A 173 -5.95 -18.78 -14.73
C ALA A 173 -7.42 -18.84 -14.26
N LEU A 174 -7.91 -17.82 -13.55
CA LEU A 174 -9.31 -17.77 -13.11
C LEU A 174 -10.26 -17.62 -14.29
N ILE A 175 -9.99 -16.69 -15.21
CA ILE A 175 -10.84 -16.43 -16.38
C ILE A 175 -10.90 -17.67 -17.30
N HIS A 176 -9.78 -18.38 -17.43
CA HIS A 176 -9.70 -19.62 -18.21
C HIS A 176 -10.10 -20.88 -17.43
N ASN A 177 -10.66 -20.73 -16.23
CA ASN A 177 -11.15 -21.83 -15.39
C ASN A 177 -10.09 -22.92 -15.09
N GLN A 178 -8.83 -22.51 -14.94
CA GLN A 178 -7.67 -23.36 -14.62
C GLN A 178 -7.52 -23.55 -13.10
N ARG A 179 -8.58 -24.06 -12.46
CA ARG A 179 -8.60 -24.40 -11.03
C ARG A 179 -8.58 -25.91 -10.80
N GLY A 180 -8.12 -26.34 -9.62
CA GLY A 180 -8.15 -27.74 -9.19
C GLY A 180 -6.95 -28.59 -9.65
N GLY A 181 -7.22 -29.87 -9.92
CA GLY A 181 -6.19 -30.88 -10.15
C GLY A 181 -5.80 -31.67 -8.90
N GLU A 182 -4.95 -32.68 -9.07
CA GLU A 182 -4.54 -33.57 -7.99
C GLU A 182 -3.67 -32.83 -6.97
N LYS A 183 -3.90 -33.07 -5.68
CA LYS A 183 -3.13 -32.45 -4.59
C LYS A 183 -1.86 -33.26 -4.35
N THR A 184 -0.83 -32.99 -5.15
CA THR A 184 0.47 -33.68 -5.07
C THR A 184 1.61 -32.70 -4.79
N GLY A 185 2.69 -33.21 -4.19
CA GLY A 185 3.88 -32.43 -3.84
C GLY A 185 3.65 -31.33 -2.79
N LEU A 186 4.54 -30.34 -2.78
CA LEU A 186 4.53 -29.23 -1.81
C LEU A 186 3.23 -28.41 -1.86
N TRP A 187 2.68 -28.19 -3.06
CA TRP A 187 1.40 -27.49 -3.25
C TRP A 187 0.22 -28.28 -2.68
N GLY A 188 0.23 -29.60 -2.80
CA GLY A 188 -0.79 -30.47 -2.22
C GLY A 188 -0.86 -30.37 -0.70
N MET A 189 0.28 -30.16 -0.02
CA MET A 189 0.34 -30.01 1.45
C MET A 189 -0.44 -28.79 1.95
N ILE A 190 -0.48 -27.71 1.17
CA ILE A 190 -1.24 -26.49 1.46
C ILE A 190 -2.62 -26.48 0.78
N GLY A 191 -3.10 -27.66 0.33
CA GLY A 191 -4.42 -27.84 -0.26
C GLY A 191 -4.58 -27.29 -1.69
N VAL A 192 -3.49 -26.96 -2.37
CA VAL A 192 -3.47 -26.42 -3.73
C VAL A 192 -3.30 -27.56 -4.74
N GLY A 193 -4.21 -27.63 -5.73
CA GLY A 193 -4.14 -28.64 -6.79
C GLY A 193 -2.98 -28.39 -7.76
N ASN A 194 -2.45 -29.45 -8.39
CA ASN A 194 -1.34 -29.35 -9.33
C ASN A 194 -1.65 -28.48 -10.56
N ARG A 195 -2.92 -28.31 -10.93
CA ARG A 195 -3.39 -27.47 -12.04
C ARG A 195 -4.02 -26.16 -11.59
N ASP A 196 -4.01 -25.85 -10.29
CA ASP A 196 -4.66 -24.65 -9.76
C ASP A 196 -3.76 -23.42 -9.91
N GLY A 197 -3.82 -22.79 -11.09
CA GLY A 197 -3.03 -21.59 -11.38
C GLY A 197 -3.45 -20.39 -10.52
N VAL A 198 -4.71 -20.34 -10.08
CA VAL A 198 -5.25 -19.22 -9.31
C VAL A 198 -4.64 -19.18 -7.92
N LEU A 199 -4.71 -20.30 -7.18
CA LEU A 199 -4.16 -20.38 -5.83
C LEU A 199 -2.63 -20.29 -5.84
N LYS A 200 -1.97 -20.90 -6.82
CA LYS A 200 -0.51 -20.81 -6.95
C LYS A 200 -0.04 -19.39 -7.17
N GLY A 201 -0.62 -18.68 -8.14
CA GLY A 201 -0.22 -17.30 -8.42
C GLY A 201 -0.51 -16.38 -7.23
N LEU A 202 -1.68 -16.49 -6.60
CA LEU A 202 -2.01 -15.70 -5.39
C LEU A 202 -1.04 -15.95 -4.23
N TRP A 203 -0.66 -17.20 -3.95
CA TRP A 203 0.34 -17.51 -2.92
C TRP A 203 1.69 -16.88 -3.23
N LEU A 204 2.16 -17.01 -4.47
CA LEU A 204 3.43 -16.42 -4.89
C LEU A 204 3.40 -14.90 -4.75
N THR A 205 2.32 -14.24 -5.18
CA THR A 205 2.17 -12.78 -5.04
C THR A 205 2.21 -12.36 -3.57
N VAL A 206 1.46 -13.03 -2.69
CA VAL A 206 1.43 -12.71 -1.26
C VAL A 206 2.81 -12.87 -0.61
N ILE A 207 3.50 -13.97 -0.91
CA ILE A 207 4.86 -14.22 -0.37
C ILE A 207 5.83 -13.13 -0.82
N LEU A 208 5.79 -12.75 -2.11
CA LEU A 208 6.63 -11.69 -2.66
C LEU A 208 6.30 -10.32 -2.06
N GLY A 209 5.02 -10.01 -1.79
CA GLY A 209 4.60 -8.78 -1.11
C GLY A 209 5.10 -8.68 0.34
N VAL A 210 5.05 -9.79 1.08
CA VAL A 210 5.62 -9.89 2.44
C VAL A 210 7.15 -9.74 2.40
N LEU A 211 7.80 -10.36 1.41
CA LEU A 211 9.25 -10.26 1.23
C LEU A 211 9.67 -8.81 0.93
N PHE A 212 8.98 -8.12 0.02
CA PHE A 212 9.22 -6.70 -0.26
C PHE A 212 9.15 -5.86 1.01
N SER A 213 8.08 -6.03 1.80
CA SER A 213 7.87 -5.27 3.03
C SER A 213 8.98 -5.54 4.07
N SER A 214 9.48 -6.77 4.12
CA SER A 214 10.57 -7.17 5.02
C SER A 214 11.90 -6.54 4.61
N ILE A 215 12.22 -6.53 3.31
CA ILE A 215 13.43 -5.89 2.78
C ILE A 215 13.34 -4.37 2.95
N GLN A 216 12.17 -3.76 2.72
CA GLN A 216 11.97 -2.33 2.92
C GLN A 216 12.15 -1.93 4.39
N ALA A 217 11.68 -2.77 5.33
CA ALA A 217 11.93 -2.55 6.75
C ALA A 217 13.42 -2.67 7.10
N TYR A 218 14.14 -3.64 6.51
CA TYR A 218 15.58 -3.76 6.69
C TYR A 218 16.33 -2.53 6.17
N GLU A 219 15.94 -2.00 5.00
CA GLU A 219 16.48 -0.78 4.43
C GLU A 219 16.30 0.41 5.37
N TYR A 220 15.13 0.58 5.98
CA TYR A 220 14.88 1.67 6.93
C TYR A 220 15.72 1.57 8.20
N VAL A 221 16.00 0.36 8.68
CA VAL A 221 16.86 0.15 9.86
C VAL A 221 18.32 0.51 9.56
N HIS A 222 18.78 0.30 8.32
CA HIS A 222 20.16 0.55 7.90
C HIS A 222 20.35 1.85 7.11
N ALA A 223 19.33 2.71 7.06
CA ALA A 223 19.41 3.96 6.32
C ALA A 223 20.51 4.88 6.91
N PRO A 224 21.44 5.41 6.09
CA PRO A 224 22.56 6.23 6.57
C PRO A 224 22.17 7.68 6.90
N PHE A 225 20.87 8.00 6.87
CA PHE A 225 20.35 9.34 7.07
C PHE A 225 19.09 9.35 7.95
N PRO A 226 18.87 10.42 8.75
CA PRO A 226 17.75 10.48 9.68
C PRO A 226 16.42 10.85 8.99
N PHE A 227 15.32 10.48 9.64
CA PHE A 227 13.98 10.92 9.26
C PHE A 227 13.77 12.44 9.43
N LYS A 228 14.38 13.03 10.47
CA LYS A 228 14.17 14.44 10.86
C LYS A 228 15.37 15.30 10.48
N GLY A 229 15.12 16.60 10.27
CA GLY A 229 16.15 17.62 10.13
C GLY A 229 16.56 17.95 8.69
N ILE A 230 16.48 16.98 7.77
CA ILE A 230 16.81 17.15 6.35
C ILE A 230 15.60 16.93 5.44
N ASN A 231 15.48 17.75 4.39
CA ASN A 231 14.37 17.64 3.43
C ASN A 231 14.46 16.31 2.65
N TYR A 232 15.67 15.83 2.33
CA TYR A 232 15.88 14.54 1.68
C TYR A 232 15.27 13.39 2.50
N GLY A 233 15.65 13.25 3.78
CA GLY A 233 15.14 12.20 4.65
C GLY A 233 13.63 12.28 4.82
N ALA A 234 13.08 13.47 5.09
CA ALA A 234 11.64 13.65 5.23
C ALA A 234 10.88 13.24 3.95
N ALA A 235 11.32 13.71 2.78
CA ALA A 235 10.67 13.35 1.51
C ALA A 235 10.85 11.87 1.16
N PHE A 236 12.04 11.31 1.38
CA PHE A 236 12.34 9.89 1.17
C PHE A 236 11.40 9.02 2.00
N PHE A 237 11.46 9.10 3.33
CA PHE A 237 10.71 8.22 4.22
C PHE A 237 9.20 8.42 4.13
N MET A 238 8.72 9.65 3.87
CA MET A 238 7.28 9.87 3.70
C MET A 238 6.79 9.26 2.38
N ALA A 239 7.50 9.46 1.28
CA ALA A 239 7.10 8.92 -0.03
C ALA A 239 7.20 7.39 -0.08
N THR A 240 8.34 6.82 0.32
CA THR A 240 8.54 5.36 0.35
C THR A 240 7.75 4.70 1.48
N GLY A 241 7.55 5.38 2.61
CA GLY A 241 6.74 4.90 3.74
C GLY A 241 5.27 4.78 3.40
N PHE A 242 4.68 5.80 2.75
CA PHE A 242 3.31 5.70 2.25
C PHE A 242 3.18 4.61 1.19
N HIS A 243 4.15 4.47 0.27
CA HIS A 243 4.14 3.35 -0.67
C HIS A 243 4.15 1.99 0.04
N GLY A 244 5.03 1.80 1.02
CA GLY A 244 5.08 0.58 1.83
C GLY A 244 3.76 0.31 2.57
N PHE A 245 3.07 1.34 3.04
CA PHE A 245 1.72 1.21 3.60
C PHE A 245 0.70 0.70 2.57
N HIS A 246 0.75 1.18 1.33
CA HIS A 246 -0.12 0.69 0.25
C HIS A 246 0.24 -0.75 -0.15
N VAL A 247 1.53 -1.12 -0.16
CA VAL A 247 1.95 -2.52 -0.38
C VAL A 247 1.38 -3.44 0.70
N LEU A 248 1.39 -3.00 1.98
CA LEU A 248 0.78 -3.75 3.07
C LEU A 248 -0.73 -3.92 2.88
N ILE A 249 -1.46 -2.86 2.55
CA ILE A 249 -2.90 -2.93 2.25
C ILE A 249 -3.17 -3.86 1.07
N GLY A 250 -2.41 -3.74 -0.01
CA GLY A 250 -2.54 -4.59 -1.19
C GLY A 250 -2.29 -6.06 -0.87
N THR A 251 -1.30 -6.34 -0.02
CA THR A 251 -0.98 -7.71 0.43
C THR A 251 -2.13 -8.28 1.27
N ILE A 252 -2.69 -7.50 2.20
CA ILE A 252 -3.87 -7.90 2.97
C ILE A 252 -5.07 -8.16 2.05
N PHE A 253 -5.29 -7.30 1.05
CA PHE A 253 -6.39 -7.45 0.10
C PHE A 253 -6.25 -8.74 -0.74
N LEU A 254 -5.02 -9.06 -1.18
CA LEU A 254 -4.70 -10.31 -1.86
C LEU A 254 -4.84 -11.53 -0.95
N ILE A 255 -4.48 -11.43 0.33
CA ILE A 255 -4.71 -12.50 1.33
C ILE A 255 -6.22 -12.76 1.47
N VAL A 256 -7.05 -11.71 1.54
CA VAL A 256 -8.51 -11.88 1.56
C VAL A 256 -8.99 -12.57 0.28
N CYS A 257 -8.48 -12.19 -0.89
CA CYS A 257 -8.78 -12.87 -2.15
C CYS A 257 -8.32 -14.33 -2.13
N LEU A 258 -7.15 -14.65 -1.58
CA LEU A 258 -6.65 -16.01 -1.43
C LEU A 258 -7.58 -16.86 -0.56
N VAL A 259 -8.00 -16.36 0.61
CA VAL A 259 -8.94 -17.06 1.50
C VAL A 259 -10.28 -17.30 0.79
N ARG A 260 -10.80 -16.31 0.07
CA ARG A 260 -12.03 -16.45 -0.73
C ARG A 260 -11.87 -17.40 -1.90
N ALA A 261 -10.69 -17.43 -2.50
CA ALA A 261 -10.35 -18.35 -3.57
C ALA A 261 -10.40 -19.81 -3.09
N TYR A 262 -9.88 -20.10 -1.89
CA TYR A 262 -9.99 -21.41 -1.25
C TYR A 262 -11.44 -21.84 -0.96
N ARG A 263 -12.32 -20.88 -0.64
CA ARG A 263 -13.75 -21.13 -0.40
C ARG A 263 -14.56 -21.32 -1.68
N GLY A 264 -13.98 -21.00 -2.84
CA GLY A 264 -14.66 -21.09 -4.13
C GLY A 264 -15.56 -19.90 -4.45
N ASP A 265 -15.37 -18.75 -3.78
CA ASP A 265 -16.22 -17.56 -3.95
C ASP A 265 -16.09 -16.87 -5.32
N PHE A 266 -15.17 -17.32 -6.18
CA PHE A 266 -14.88 -16.68 -7.46
C PHE A 266 -15.25 -17.58 -8.64
N THR A 267 -15.92 -16.99 -9.62
CA THR A 267 -16.20 -17.61 -10.91
C THR A 267 -15.60 -16.77 -12.04
N PRO A 268 -15.37 -17.34 -13.25
CA PRO A 268 -14.89 -16.57 -14.41
C PRO A 268 -15.79 -15.37 -14.78
N ARG A 269 -17.05 -15.35 -14.35
CA ARG A 269 -18.01 -14.27 -14.63
C ARG A 269 -18.18 -13.29 -13.47
N GLN A 270 -17.96 -13.74 -12.23
CA GLN A 270 -18.16 -12.94 -11.02
C GLN A 270 -16.94 -13.10 -10.10
N HIS A 271 -16.02 -12.15 -10.21
CA HIS A 271 -14.77 -12.13 -9.44
C HIS A 271 -14.25 -10.71 -9.21
N PHE A 272 -15.14 -9.71 -9.17
CA PHE A 272 -14.77 -8.30 -9.04
C PHE A 272 -13.80 -8.03 -7.88
N GLY A 273 -13.96 -8.69 -6.72
CA GLY A 273 -13.03 -8.51 -5.60
C GLY A 273 -11.58 -8.86 -5.94
N PHE A 274 -11.37 -9.88 -6.77
CA PHE A 274 -10.02 -10.22 -7.24
C PHE A 274 -9.56 -9.29 -8.37
N GLU A 275 -10.46 -8.89 -9.28
CA GLU A 275 -10.17 -7.89 -10.31
C GLU A 275 -9.69 -6.56 -9.69
N ALA A 276 -10.39 -6.08 -8.66
CA ALA A 276 -10.02 -4.88 -7.90
C ALA A 276 -8.69 -5.03 -7.16
N ALA A 277 -8.43 -6.18 -6.55
CA ALA A 277 -7.14 -6.45 -5.89
C ALA A 277 -5.98 -6.48 -6.89
N ALA A 278 -6.17 -7.07 -8.07
CA ALA A 278 -5.16 -7.07 -9.12
C ALA A 278 -4.89 -5.66 -9.66
N TRP A 279 -5.93 -4.84 -9.89
CA TRP A 279 -5.75 -3.44 -10.29
C TRP A 279 -5.03 -2.61 -9.23
N TYR A 280 -5.38 -2.79 -7.96
CA TYR A 280 -4.70 -2.11 -6.85
C TYR A 280 -3.23 -2.53 -6.77
N TRP A 281 -2.93 -3.82 -6.91
CA TRP A 281 -1.56 -4.33 -6.89
C TRP A 281 -0.71 -3.74 -8.02
N HIS A 282 -1.24 -3.70 -9.25
CA HIS A 282 -0.55 -3.05 -10.37
C HIS A 282 -0.36 -1.55 -10.18
N PHE A 283 -1.32 -0.85 -9.55
CA PHE A 283 -1.13 0.54 -9.17
C PHE A 283 0.07 0.70 -8.22
N VAL A 284 0.16 -0.15 -7.19
CA VAL A 284 1.29 -0.16 -6.25
C VAL A 284 2.62 -0.43 -6.96
N ASP A 285 2.65 -1.37 -7.92
CA ASP A 285 3.83 -1.65 -8.75
C ASP A 285 4.27 -0.41 -9.55
N VAL A 286 3.33 0.29 -10.20
CA VAL A 286 3.62 1.48 -11.00
C VAL A 286 4.16 2.62 -10.16
N VAL A 287 3.58 2.86 -8.97
CA VAL A 287 4.09 3.88 -8.04
C VAL A 287 5.51 3.54 -7.59
N TRP A 288 5.80 2.26 -7.33
CA TRP A 288 7.16 1.82 -6.99
C TRP A 288 8.16 2.11 -8.10
N LEU A 289 7.83 1.79 -9.36
CA LEU A 289 8.72 2.06 -10.48
C LEU A 289 9.04 3.56 -10.59
N PHE A 290 8.04 4.41 -10.34
CA PHE A 290 8.25 5.85 -10.33
C PHE A 290 9.14 6.27 -9.15
N LEU A 291 8.94 5.73 -7.93
CA LEU A 291 9.83 5.96 -6.79
C LEU A 291 11.27 5.49 -7.06
N PHE A 292 11.44 4.29 -7.63
CA PHE A 292 12.75 3.73 -7.97
C PHE A 292 13.51 4.66 -8.91
N VAL A 293 12.89 5.07 -10.02
CA VAL A 293 13.53 5.93 -11.01
C VAL A 293 13.78 7.33 -10.47
N THR A 294 12.81 7.92 -9.77
CA THR A 294 12.90 9.33 -9.34
C THR A 294 13.69 9.50 -8.05
N VAL A 295 13.41 8.74 -7.00
CA VAL A 295 14.01 8.92 -5.68
C VAL A 295 15.37 8.24 -5.59
N TYR A 296 15.48 6.98 -6.01
CA TYR A 296 16.72 6.21 -5.86
C TYR A 296 17.72 6.49 -6.98
N VAL A 297 17.29 6.44 -8.24
CA VAL A 297 18.21 6.58 -9.39
C VAL A 297 18.54 8.06 -9.66
N TRP A 298 17.52 8.89 -9.97
CA TRP A 298 17.73 10.31 -10.27
C TRP A 298 18.10 11.11 -9.01
N GLY A 299 17.34 10.93 -7.94
CA GLY A 299 17.48 11.68 -6.70
C GLY A 299 18.76 11.39 -5.93
N GLY A 300 19.40 10.24 -6.15
CA GLY A 300 20.68 9.87 -5.55
C GLY A 300 21.88 10.11 -6.47
N TRP A 301 21.68 10.62 -7.68
CA TRP A 301 22.73 10.71 -8.71
C TRP A 301 23.90 11.59 -8.26
N GLY A 302 25.13 11.03 -8.33
CA GLY A 302 26.36 11.75 -7.98
C GLY A 302 26.66 11.86 -6.49
N ALA A 303 25.81 11.33 -5.60
CA ALA A 303 26.10 11.24 -4.17
C ALA A 303 26.90 9.96 -3.82
N PRO A 304 27.69 9.97 -2.73
CA PRO A 304 28.25 8.74 -2.16
C PRO A 304 27.14 7.75 -1.81
N VAL A 305 27.33 6.48 -2.16
CA VAL A 305 26.34 5.43 -1.90
C VAL A 305 26.74 4.55 -0.70
N HIS A 306 25.75 4.15 0.07
CA HIS A 306 25.83 3.13 1.11
C HIS A 306 25.33 1.81 0.52
N GLY A 307 26.22 0.81 0.48
CA GLY A 307 25.84 -0.57 0.20
C GLY A 307 25.29 -1.22 1.46
N GLY A 308 24.22 -2.00 1.30
CA GLY A 308 23.49 -2.66 2.41
C GLY A 308 24.17 -3.89 2.98
#